data_AF-A0A1M3BJ74-F1
#
_entry.id   AF-A0A1M3BJ74-F1
#
_cell.length_a   1.000
_cell.length_b   1.000
_cell.length_c   1.000
_cell.angle_alpha   90.00
_cell.angle_beta   90.00
_cell.angle_gamma   90.00
#
_symmetry.space_group_name_H-M   'P 1'
#
loop_
_entity.id
_entity.type
_entity.pdbx_description
1 polymer ?
#
loop_
_entity_poly.entity_id
_entity_poly.type
_entity_poly.pdbx_seq_one_letter_code
_entity_poly.pdbx_strand_id
1 'polypeptide(L)'
;MADGDSLRARSEQAIGEIAQALIDSPHLHSALQAAFGAREKAIEAQQAAMSALNLPSASDVERLERRIRSFSQRLEDVEEQLDDLTREIGGLRRKIAAKEAKAESEAAPESDAA
;
A
#
# COMPACT_ATOMS: atom_id res chain seq x y z
N MET A 1 -43.80 -44.73 22.29
CA MET A 1 -42.75 -43.81 21.80
C MET A 1 -42.07 -44.43 20.57
N ALA A 2 -42.79 -44.61 19.45
CA ALA A 2 -42.25 -45.23 18.23
C ALA A 2 -42.53 -44.40 16.95
N ASP A 3 -43.54 -43.52 16.97
CA ASP A 3 -43.94 -42.77 15.76
C ASP A 3 -42.96 -41.65 15.37
N GLY A 4 -42.36 -40.96 16.35
CA GLY A 4 -41.45 -39.83 16.09
C GLY A 4 -40.15 -40.23 15.37
N ASP A 5 -39.70 -41.47 15.57
CA ASP A 5 -38.48 -42.00 14.94
C ASP A 5 -38.72 -42.35 13.47
N SER A 6 -39.92 -42.87 13.16
CA SER A 6 -40.35 -43.17 11.79
C SER A 6 -40.56 -41.92 10.94
N LEU A 7 -41.04 -40.82 11.54
CA LEU A 7 -41.21 -39.53 10.87
C LEU A 7 -39.86 -38.88 10.57
N ARG A 8 -38.92 -38.96 11.51
CA ARG A 8 -37.54 -38.50 11.30
C ARG A 8 -36.86 -39.27 10.18
N ALA A 9 -36.91 -40.61 10.21
CA ALA A 9 -36.33 -41.45 9.17
C ALA A 9 -36.90 -41.16 7.77
N ARG A 10 -38.22 -40.97 7.66
CA ARG A 10 -38.88 -40.59 6.39
C ARG A 10 -38.47 -39.20 5.91
N SER A 11 -38.28 -38.25 6.84
CA SER A 11 -37.84 -36.90 6.50
C SER A 11 -36.38 -36.85 6.03
N GLU A 12 -35.49 -37.62 6.67
CA GLU A 12 -34.09 -37.72 6.24
C GLU A 12 -33.97 -38.37 4.87
N GLN A 13 -34.78 -39.39 4.59
CA GLN A 13 -34.84 -40.01 3.27
C GLN A 13 -35.35 -39.04 2.20
N ALA A 14 -36.44 -38.31 2.46
CA ALA A 14 -36.99 -37.33 1.51
C ALA A 14 -35.99 -36.18 1.24
N ILE A 15 -35.26 -35.74 2.26
CA ILE A 15 -34.19 -34.73 2.10
C ILE A 15 -33.04 -35.31 1.28
N GLY A 16 -32.65 -36.56 1.51
CA GLY A 16 -31.62 -37.25 0.74
C GLY A 16 -31.99 -37.41 -0.73
N GLU A 17 -33.23 -37.79 -1.03
CA GLU A 17 -33.75 -37.91 -2.39
C GLU A 17 -33.78 -36.55 -3.11
N ILE A 18 -34.18 -35.49 -2.42
CA ILE A 18 -34.17 -34.12 -2.98
C ILE A 18 -32.72 -33.63 -3.22
N ALA A 19 -31.81 -33.87 -2.27
CA ALA A 19 -30.41 -33.50 -2.43
C ALA A 19 -29.77 -34.24 -3.62
N GLN A 20 -30.07 -35.53 -3.77
CA GLN A 20 -29.62 -36.33 -4.89
C GLN A 20 -30.21 -35.82 -6.22
N ALA A 21 -31.52 -35.54 -6.25
CA ALA A 21 -32.18 -34.99 -7.44
C ALA A 21 -31.63 -33.61 -7.84
N LEU A 22 -31.18 -32.80 -6.88
CA LEU A 22 -30.52 -31.52 -7.14
C LEU A 22 -29.11 -31.72 -7.70
N ILE A 23 -28.33 -32.66 -7.17
CA ILE A 23 -26.99 -33.00 -7.65
C ILE A 23 -27.05 -33.55 -9.08
N ASP A 24 -28.02 -34.42 -9.35
CA ASP A 24 -28.21 -35.06 -10.65
C ASP A 24 -28.91 -34.15 -11.66
N SER A 25 -29.34 -32.94 -11.25
CA SER A 25 -30.00 -31.98 -12.13
C SER A 25 -28.99 -31.30 -13.06
N PRO A 26 -29.01 -31.59 -14.37
CA PRO A 26 -28.10 -30.95 -15.32
C PRO A 26 -28.36 -29.45 -15.44
N HIS A 27 -29.60 -29.02 -15.19
CA HIS A 27 -29.99 -27.61 -15.20
C HIS A 27 -29.39 -26.83 -14.03
N LEU A 28 -29.18 -27.45 -12.87
CA LEU A 28 -28.50 -26.80 -11.75
C LEU A 28 -27.06 -26.45 -12.11
N HIS A 29 -26.34 -27.41 -12.70
CA HIS A 29 -24.97 -27.19 -13.14
C HIS A 29 -24.89 -26.10 -14.20
N SER A 30 -25.76 -26.14 -15.23
CA SER A 30 -25.81 -25.11 -16.27
C SER A 30 -26.19 -23.73 -15.73
N ALA A 31 -27.15 -23.65 -14.80
CA ALA A 31 -27.54 -22.40 -14.18
C ALA A 31 -26.40 -21.81 -13.33
N LEU A 32 -25.66 -22.65 -12.60
CA LEU A 32 -24.51 -22.23 -11.81
C LEU A 32 -23.37 -21.73 -12.71
N GLN A 33 -23.07 -22.46 -13.79
CA GLN A 33 -22.10 -22.02 -14.81
C GLN A 33 -22.51 -20.68 -15.43
N ALA A 34 -23.78 -20.53 -15.82
CA ALA A 34 -24.30 -19.29 -16.37
C ALA A 34 -24.23 -18.13 -15.35
N ALA A 35 -24.56 -18.39 -14.08
CA ALA A 35 -24.49 -17.41 -13.01
C ALA A 35 -23.05 -16.94 -12.76
N PHE A 36 -22.08 -17.87 -12.68
CA PHE A 36 -20.67 -17.51 -12.53
C PHE A 36 -20.14 -16.76 -13.76
N GLY A 37 -20.49 -17.20 -14.97
CA GLY A 37 -20.10 -16.50 -16.20
C GLY A 37 -20.71 -15.09 -16.30
N ALA A 38 -21.96 -14.92 -15.88
CA ALA A 38 -22.61 -13.61 -15.83
C ALA A 38 -21.96 -12.70 -14.78
N ARG A 39 -21.63 -13.24 -13.60
CA ARG A 39 -20.93 -12.52 -12.55
C ARG A 39 -19.56 -12.03 -13.03
N GLU A 40 -18.80 -12.89 -13.71
CA GLU A 40 -17.48 -12.53 -14.23
C GLU A 40 -17.58 -11.38 -15.24
N LYS A 41 -18.48 -11.50 -16.22
CA LYS A 41 -18.73 -10.42 -17.20
C LYS A 41 -19.19 -9.13 -16.55
N ALA A 42 -19.97 -9.21 -15.48
CA ALA A 42 -20.41 -8.03 -14.74
C ALA A 42 -19.24 -7.34 -14.02
N ILE A 43 -18.32 -8.09 -13.41
CA ILE A 43 -17.11 -7.56 -12.77
C ILE A 43 -16.18 -6.92 -13.81
N GLU A 44 -15.94 -7.59 -14.93
CA GLU A 44 -15.14 -7.05 -16.03
C GLU A 44 -15.74 -5.74 -16.56
N ALA A 45 -17.05 -5.71 -16.81
CA ALA A 45 -17.75 -4.52 -17.26
C ALA A 45 -17.68 -3.37 -16.23
N GLN A 46 -17.83 -3.69 -14.94
CA GLN A 46 -17.69 -2.71 -13.87
C GLN A 46 -16.27 -2.15 -13.81
N GLN A 47 -15.25 -2.98 -13.94
CA GLN A 47 -13.85 -2.54 -13.92
C GLN A 47 -13.52 -1.69 -15.15
N ALA A 48 -14.01 -2.08 -16.33
CA ALA A 48 -13.91 -1.27 -17.55
C ALA A 48 -14.64 0.08 -17.40
N ALA A 49 -15.82 0.10 -16.79
CA ALA A 49 -16.56 1.34 -16.53
C ALA A 49 -15.85 2.25 -15.53
N MET A 50 -15.28 1.70 -14.44
CA MET A 50 -14.48 2.49 -13.50
C MET A 50 -13.24 3.07 -14.19
N SER A 51 -12.56 2.28 -15.04
CA SER A 51 -11.45 2.78 -15.85
C SER A 51 -11.88 3.86 -16.84
N ALA A 52 -13.03 3.71 -17.49
CA ALA A 52 -13.55 4.68 -18.45
C ALA A 52 -13.97 6.01 -17.80
N LEU A 53 -14.51 5.94 -16.58
CA LEU A 53 -14.84 7.11 -15.76
C LEU A 53 -13.62 7.68 -15.02
N ASN A 54 -12.43 7.09 -15.23
CA ASN A 54 -11.20 7.47 -14.57
C ASN A 54 -11.29 7.44 -13.03
N LEU A 55 -12.12 6.53 -12.51
CA LEU A 55 -12.30 6.32 -11.08
C LEU A 55 -11.22 5.35 -10.58
N PRO A 56 -10.36 5.76 -9.63
CA PRO A 56 -9.33 4.89 -9.08
C PRO A 56 -9.93 3.80 -8.21
N SER A 57 -9.34 2.59 -8.24
CA SER A 57 -9.73 1.51 -7.34
C SER A 57 -9.25 1.77 -5.91
N ALA A 58 -9.84 1.08 -4.93
CA ALA A 58 -9.40 1.17 -3.53
C ALA A 58 -7.91 0.80 -3.36
N SER A 59 -7.43 -0.21 -4.10
CA SER A 59 -6.02 -0.61 -4.09
C SER A 59 -5.10 0.45 -4.67
N ASP A 60 -5.56 1.22 -5.67
CA ASP A 60 -4.78 2.31 -6.25
C ASP A 60 -4.59 3.44 -5.23
N VAL A 61 -5.66 3.77 -4.50
CA VAL A 61 -5.64 4.78 -3.44
C VAL A 61 -4.69 4.35 -2.31
N GLU A 62 -4.77 3.10 -1.85
CA GLU A 62 -3.89 2.59 -0.80
C GLU A 62 -2.41 2.55 -1.25
N ARG A 63 -2.15 2.19 -2.51
CA ARG A 63 -0.80 2.25 -3.09
C ARG A 63 -0.30 3.69 -3.18
N LEU A 64 -1.16 4.64 -3.55
CA LEU A 64 -0.83 6.06 -3.59
C LEU A 64 -0.51 6.58 -2.18
N GLU A 65 -1.31 6.24 -1.17
CA GLU A 65 -1.06 6.61 0.22
C GLU A 65 0.31 6.11 0.69
N ARG A 66 0.64 4.84 0.43
CA ARG A 66 1.95 4.27 0.75
C ARG A 66 3.11 5.03 0.07
N ARG A 67 2.94 5.38 -1.21
CA ARG A 67 3.94 6.15 -1.97
C ARG A 67 4.10 7.56 -1.43
N ILE A 68 3.01 8.24 -1.07
CA ILE A 68 3.04 9.58 -0.46
C ILE A 68 3.76 9.51 0.88
N ARG A 69 3.42 8.56 1.75
CA ARG A 69 4.11 8.37 3.03
C ARG A 69 5.61 8.14 2.85
N SER A 70 5.99 7.26 1.91
CA SER A 70 7.42 7.02 1.59
C SER A 70 8.11 8.25 1.02
N PHE A 71 7.41 9.04 0.20
CA PHE A 71 7.95 10.28 -0.35
C PHE A 71 8.16 11.33 0.74
N SER A 72 7.21 11.50 1.66
CA SER A 72 7.34 12.39 2.81
C SER A 72 8.54 12.02 3.69
N GLN A 73 8.72 10.73 4.00
CA GLN A 73 9.88 10.28 4.77
C GLN A 73 11.19 10.63 4.06
N ARG A 74 11.26 10.38 2.74
CA ARG A 74 12.46 10.70 1.95
C ARG A 74 12.72 12.20 1.85
N LEU A 75 11.68 13.03 1.88
CA LEU A 75 11.85 14.49 1.92
C LEU A 75 12.41 14.93 3.28
N GLU A 76 11.90 14.38 4.38
CA GLU A 76 12.43 14.64 5.72
C GLU A 76 13.92 14.25 5.82
N ASP A 77 14.29 13.07 5.32
CA ASP A 77 15.69 12.63 5.31
C ASP A 77 16.59 13.57 4.46
N VAL A 78 16.05 14.15 3.38
CA VAL A 78 16.77 15.12 2.53
C VAL A 78 16.89 16.47 3.24
N GLU A 79 15.86 16.92 3.93
CA GLU A 79 15.88 18.15 4.74
C GLU A 79 16.93 18.04 5.85
N GLU A 80 16.99 16.90 6.55
CA GLU A 80 18.01 16.64 7.58
C GLU A 80 19.43 16.68 7.00
N GLN A 81 19.67 16.06 5.84
CA GLN A 81 20.96 16.11 5.16
C GLN A 81 21.36 17.53 4.71
N LEU A 82 20.39 18.34 4.25
CA LEU A 82 20.65 19.73 3.88
C LEU A 82 21.01 20.60 5.09
N ASP A 83 20.35 20.36 6.22
CA ASP A 83 20.66 21.02 7.48
C ASP A 83 22.07 20.67 7.97
N ASP A 84 22.45 19.40 7.89
CA ASP A 84 23.80 18.94 8.23
C ASP A 84 24.86 19.56 7.31
N LEU A 85 24.63 19.56 6.00
CA LEU A 85 25.52 20.19 5.04
C LEU A 85 25.68 21.70 5.33
N THR A 86 24.58 22.37 5.66
CA THR A 86 24.60 23.80 6.05
C THR A 86 25.46 24.02 7.29
N ARG A 87 25.31 23.17 8.31
CA ARG A 87 26.12 23.21 9.54
C ARG A 87 27.61 22.99 9.25
N GLU A 88 27.94 22.00 8.41
CA GLU A 88 29.31 21.67 8.03
C GLU A 88 29.98 22.81 7.26
N ILE A 89 29.31 23.37 6.24
CA ILE A 89 29.79 24.54 5.49
C ILE A 89 30.03 25.72 6.41
N GLY A 90 29.11 25.99 7.35
CA GLY A 90 29.30 27.03 8.37
C GLY A 90 30.54 26.78 9.24
N GLY A 91 30.78 25.54 9.63
CA GLY A 91 31.98 25.12 10.37
C GLY A 91 33.27 25.32 9.58
N LEU A 92 33.29 24.93 8.31
CA LEU A 92 34.45 25.11 7.42
C LEU A 92 34.78 26.59 7.21
N ARG A 93 33.78 27.44 6.97
CA ARG A 93 33.97 28.89 6.85
C ARG A 93 34.61 29.50 8.10
N ARG A 94 34.17 29.10 9.29
CA ARG A 94 34.78 29.56 10.56
C ARG A 94 36.23 29.09 10.71
N LYS A 95 36.54 27.85 10.33
CA LYS A 95 37.91 27.32 10.37
C LYS A 95 38.84 28.05 9.41
N ILE A 96 38.36 28.41 8.21
CA ILE A 96 39.12 29.20 7.24
C ILE A 96 39.42 30.60 7.81
N ALA A 97 38.40 31.31 8.30
CA ALA A 97 38.57 32.64 8.89
C ALA A 97 39.54 32.63 10.09
N ALA A 98 39.47 31.61 10.96
CA ALA A 98 40.39 31.46 12.08
C ALA A 98 41.83 31.19 11.63
N LYS A 99 42.03 30.43 10.54
CA LYS A 99 43.35 30.22 9.94
C LYS A 99 43.92 31.49 9.36
N GLU A 100 43.10 32.27 8.64
CA GLU A 100 43.50 33.57 8.06
C GLU A 100 43.92 34.55 9.17
N ALA A 101 43.11 34.70 10.22
CA ALA A 101 43.43 35.57 11.35
C ALA A 101 44.71 35.13 12.09
N LYS A 102 44.92 33.81 12.24
CA LYS A 102 46.16 33.28 12.83
C LYS A 102 47.38 33.62 11.96
N ALA A 103 47.27 33.41 10.64
CA ALA A 103 48.35 33.71 9.70
C ALA A 103 48.71 35.21 9.71
N GLU A 104 47.71 36.09 9.81
CA GLU A 104 47.91 37.54 9.91
C GLU A 104 48.61 37.94 11.22
N SER A 105 48.27 37.28 12.34
CA SER A 105 48.96 37.51 13.63
C SER A 105 50.40 36.98 13.66
N GLU A 106 50.69 35.87 12.99
CA GLU A 106 52.04 35.28 12.87
C GLU A 106 52.92 36.04 11.86
N ALA A 107 52.34 36.81 10.94
CA ALA A 107 53.05 37.68 10.01
C ALA A 107 53.39 39.07 10.57
N ALA A 108 52.84 39.42 11.75
CA ALA A 108 53.06 40.71 12.41
C ALA A 108 54.18 40.79 13.49
N PRO A 109 55.09 39.82 13.73
CA PRO A 109 56.22 40.06 14.61
C PRO A 109 57.39 40.70 13.83
N GLU A 110 57.99 41.74 14.42
CA GLU A 110 59.21 42.47 13.99
C GLU A 110 59.04 43.74 13.13
N SER A 111 58.29 44.74 13.61
CA SER A 111 58.54 46.13 13.19
C SER A 111 58.71 47.14 14.32
N ASP A 112 58.92 46.71 15.57
CA ASP A 112 59.02 47.64 16.72
C ASP A 112 60.20 47.32 17.67
N ALA A 113 61.30 46.82 17.11
CA ALA A 113 62.56 46.66 17.83
C ALA A 113 63.76 47.07 16.94
N ALA A 114 63.90 48.37 16.68
CA ALA A 114 65.15 49.00 16.23
C ALA A 114 65.16 50.49 16.58
#